data_AF-A0A1X7UQH0-F1
#
_entry.id   AF-A0A1X7UQH0-F1
#
_cell.length_a   1.000
_cell.length_b   1.000
_cell.length_c   1.000
_cell.angle_alpha   90.00
_cell.angle_beta   90.00
_cell.angle_gamma   90.00
#
_symmetry.space_group_name_H-M   'P 1'
#
loop_
_entity.id
_entity.type
_entity.pdbx_description
1 polymer ?
#
loop_
_entity_poly.entity_id
_entity_poly.type
_entity_poly.pdbx_seq_one_letter_code
_entity_poly.pdbx_strand_id
1 'polypeptide(L)'
;METLCGERGGWRRIASLNMSDPNEKCPTQFKTYSQSGVFACGRPVTNSGSCVGITFPSRDIKYSQVCGKVIGYQDGTPDGAAARHASKVINSAYIDGISLTHGNPRKHIWSLISGQSDVNENYCP
;
A
#
# COMPACT_ATOMS: atom_id res chain seq x y z
N MET A 1 -15.20 -10.62 19.66
CA MET A 1 -14.48 -10.88 18.39
C MET A 1 -14.60 -9.64 17.53
N GLU A 2 -13.48 -9.14 17.01
CA GLU A 2 -13.48 -8.00 16.10
C GLU A 2 -14.26 -8.35 14.82
N THR A 3 -15.07 -7.41 14.31
CA THR A 3 -15.64 -7.50 12.97
C THR A 3 -14.52 -7.16 11.98
N LEU A 4 -14.04 -8.15 11.24
CA LEU A 4 -13.06 -7.96 10.18
C LEU A 4 -13.81 -8.03 8.86
N CYS A 5 -13.57 -7.07 7.97
CA CYS A 5 -14.11 -7.11 6.61
C CYS A 5 -15.64 -7.19 6.52
N GLY A 6 -16.34 -6.59 7.50
CA GLY A 6 -17.80 -6.59 7.59
C GLY A 6 -18.42 -7.87 8.15
N GLU A 7 -17.61 -8.88 8.48
CA GLU A 7 -18.09 -10.19 8.93
C GLU A 7 -17.57 -10.55 10.33
N ARG A 8 -18.35 -11.38 11.04
CA ARG A 8 -17.97 -11.93 12.35
C ARG A 8 -17.31 -13.29 12.16
N GLY A 9 -16.01 -13.40 12.51
CA GLY A 9 -15.26 -14.66 12.42
C GLY A 9 -14.79 -15.00 11.01
N GLY A 10 -14.11 -16.13 10.82
CA GLY A 10 -13.58 -16.58 9.51
C GLY A 10 -12.33 -15.84 9.00
N TRP A 11 -12.03 -14.68 9.57
CA TRP A 11 -10.88 -13.85 9.20
C TRP A 11 -9.72 -14.01 10.17
N ARG A 12 -8.50 -14.16 9.61
CA ARG A 12 -7.25 -14.14 10.38
C ARG A 12 -6.44 -12.91 9.99
N ARG A 13 -6.15 -12.05 10.97
CA ARG A 13 -5.30 -10.88 10.78
C ARG A 13 -3.85 -11.32 10.52
N ILE A 14 -3.29 -10.91 9.38
CA ILE A 14 -1.90 -11.20 8.98
C ILE A 14 -0.99 -9.98 9.20
N ALA A 15 -1.56 -8.79 9.13
CA ALA A 15 -0.85 -7.53 9.29
C ALA A 15 -1.78 -6.46 9.88
N SER A 16 -1.17 -5.50 10.57
CA SER A 16 -1.82 -4.26 11.01
C SER A 16 -0.73 -3.20 11.11
N LEU A 17 -1.02 -2.00 10.61
CA LEU A 17 -0.18 -0.83 10.75
C LEU A 17 -1.12 0.35 11.01
N ASN A 18 -1.16 0.83 12.25
CA ASN A 18 -2.07 1.91 12.63
C ASN A 18 -1.29 3.20 12.91
N MET A 19 -1.05 3.99 11.85
CA MET A 19 -0.32 5.25 11.99
C MET A 19 -1.09 6.37 12.69
N SER A 20 -2.34 6.12 13.12
CA SER A 20 -3.05 7.03 14.03
C SER A 20 -2.63 6.85 15.49
N ASP A 21 -1.97 5.74 15.84
CA ASP A 21 -1.36 5.56 17.16
C ASP A 21 0.02 6.25 17.16
N PRO A 22 0.28 7.23 18.06
CA PRO A 22 1.55 7.96 18.11
C PRO A 22 2.75 7.07 18.48
N ASN A 23 2.53 5.86 19.01
CA ASN A 23 3.60 4.91 19.33
C ASN A 23 3.90 3.94 18.19
N GLU A 24 3.01 3.82 17.20
CA GLU A 24 3.23 2.97 16.03
C GLU A 24 4.39 3.53 15.20
N LYS A 25 5.31 2.65 14.79
CA LYS A 25 6.48 3.04 13.98
C LYS A 25 6.39 2.42 12.61
N CYS A 26 6.85 3.17 11.61
CA CYS A 26 7.00 2.60 10.28
C CYS A 26 7.95 1.39 10.29
N PRO A 27 7.63 0.33 9.53
CA PRO A 27 8.56 -0.79 9.34
C PRO A 27 9.88 -0.27 8.75
N THR A 28 10.99 -0.93 9.04
CA THR A 28 12.35 -0.43 8.77
C THR A 28 12.64 -0.14 7.29
N GLN A 29 11.91 -0.77 6.37
CA GLN A 29 12.02 -0.54 4.93
C GLN A 29 11.31 0.75 4.46
N PHE A 30 10.44 1.32 5.28
CA PHE A 30 9.64 2.51 4.97
C PHE A 30 10.19 3.75 5.68
N LYS A 31 9.99 4.91 5.06
CA LYS A 31 10.24 6.22 5.65
C LYS A 31 8.96 6.73 6.30
N THR A 32 9.09 7.32 7.49
CA THR A 32 8.00 8.07 8.12
C THR A 32 7.84 9.43 7.45
N TYR A 33 6.61 9.74 7.07
CA TYR A 33 6.17 11.06 6.62
C TYR A 33 5.28 11.66 7.70
N SER A 34 5.53 12.93 8.02
CA SER A 34 4.75 13.68 9.01
C SER A 34 4.46 15.06 8.46
N GLN A 35 3.18 15.33 8.19
CA GLN A 35 2.73 16.62 7.66
C GLN A 35 1.33 16.91 8.18
N SER A 36 1.09 18.16 8.62
CA SER A 36 -0.24 18.62 9.06
C SER A 36 -0.92 17.72 10.11
N GLY A 37 -0.13 17.11 11.02
CA GLY A 37 -0.63 16.21 12.05
C GLY A 37 -0.95 14.78 11.58
N VAL A 38 -0.73 14.47 10.30
CA VAL A 38 -0.83 13.12 9.74
C VAL A 38 0.54 12.45 9.80
N PHE A 39 0.58 11.24 10.34
CA PHE A 39 1.72 10.34 10.27
C PHE A 39 1.42 9.21 9.29
N ALA A 40 2.34 8.94 8.37
CA ALA A 40 2.18 7.90 7.37
C ALA A 40 3.53 7.23 7.05
N CYS A 41 3.45 6.03 6.49
CA CYS A 41 4.63 5.30 6.01
C CYS A 41 4.63 5.29 4.49
N GLY A 42 5.76 5.66 3.90
CA GLY A 42 5.94 5.68 2.46
C GLY A 42 7.31 5.14 2.06
N ARG A 43 7.53 5.04 0.75
CA ARG A 43 8.84 4.66 0.24
C ARG A 43 9.92 5.69 0.66
N PRO A 44 11.18 5.27 0.84
CA PRO A 44 12.30 6.21 0.96
C PRO A 44 12.40 7.13 -0.26
N VAL A 45 12.95 8.33 -0.04
CA VAL A 45 13.22 9.29 -1.12
C VAL A 45 14.40 8.77 -1.95
N THR A 46 14.20 8.71 -3.26
CA THR A 46 15.20 8.24 -4.24
C THR A 46 15.21 9.20 -5.43
N ASN A 47 16.32 9.25 -6.18
CA ASN A 47 16.46 10.10 -7.37
C ASN A 47 15.72 9.55 -8.61
N SER A 48 15.11 8.38 -8.49
CA SER A 48 14.34 7.70 -9.55
C SER A 48 13.10 7.03 -8.97
N GLY A 49 12.19 6.55 -9.83
CA GLY A 49 11.07 5.70 -9.41
C GLY A 49 11.55 4.47 -8.64
N SER A 50 10.95 4.19 -7.50
CA SER A 50 11.32 3.09 -6.61
C SER A 50 10.10 2.52 -5.90
N CYS A 51 10.22 1.28 -5.42
CA CYS A 51 9.21 0.64 -4.60
C CYS A 51 9.88 -0.09 -3.44
N VAL A 52 9.22 -0.09 -2.29
CA VAL A 52 9.61 -0.92 -1.13
C VAL A 52 8.38 -1.68 -0.66
N GLY A 53 8.60 -2.83 -0.04
CA GLY A 53 7.54 -3.66 0.46
C GLY A 53 8.02 -4.54 1.60
N ILE A 54 7.06 -5.05 2.36
CA ILE A 54 7.28 -6.01 3.42
C ILE A 54 6.50 -7.27 3.12
N THR A 55 7.08 -8.41 3.45
CA THR A 55 6.42 -9.70 3.29
C THR A 55 5.98 -10.18 4.66
N PHE A 56 4.67 -10.40 4.80
CA PHE A 56 4.11 -11.03 5.99
C PHE A 56 4.05 -12.54 5.79
N PRO A 57 4.64 -13.33 6.70
CA PRO A 57 4.58 -14.78 6.60
C PRO A 57 3.13 -15.25 6.79
N SER A 58 2.63 -15.98 5.80
CA SER A 58 1.31 -16.62 5.80
C SER A 58 1.40 -18.13 5.60
N ARG A 59 2.58 -18.71 5.91
CA ARG A 59 2.83 -20.15 5.76
C ARG A 59 1.78 -20.94 6.54
N ASP A 60 1.27 -21.99 5.90
CA ASP A 60 0.25 -22.91 6.43
C ASP A 60 -1.17 -22.33 6.61
N ILE A 61 -1.43 -21.13 6.09
CA ILE A 61 -2.77 -20.53 6.09
C ILE A 61 -3.41 -20.77 4.72
N LYS A 62 -4.37 -21.68 4.67
CA LYS A 62 -5.28 -21.80 3.52
C LYS A 62 -6.34 -20.72 3.63
N TYR A 63 -6.49 -19.90 2.60
CA TYR A 63 -7.50 -18.85 2.51
C TYR A 63 -8.18 -18.88 1.15
N SER A 64 -9.47 -18.53 1.11
CA SER A 64 -10.26 -18.33 -0.11
C SER A 64 -10.39 -16.86 -0.47
N GLN A 65 -10.26 -15.96 0.51
CA GLN A 65 -10.48 -14.53 0.36
C GLN A 65 -9.41 -13.74 1.11
N VAL A 66 -9.14 -12.55 0.59
CA VAL A 66 -8.26 -11.56 1.20
C VAL A 66 -9.00 -10.24 1.23
N CYS A 67 -8.96 -9.59 2.37
CA CYS A 67 -9.51 -8.25 2.54
C CYS A 67 -8.54 -7.41 3.35
N GLY A 68 -8.55 -6.12 3.08
CA GLY A 68 -7.72 -5.15 3.76
C GLY A 68 -8.36 -3.77 3.71
N LYS A 69 -7.89 -2.92 4.61
CA LYS A 69 -8.18 -1.48 4.61
C LYS A 69 -6.85 -0.76 4.51
N VAL A 70 -6.78 0.19 3.60
CA VAL A 70 -5.63 1.09 3.47
C VAL A 70 -6.14 2.51 3.44
N ILE A 71 -5.43 3.38 4.14
CA ILE A 71 -5.61 4.82 4.10
C ILE A 71 -4.30 5.36 3.53
N GLY A 72 -4.39 6.03 2.38
CA GLY A 72 -3.26 6.67 1.73
C GLY A 72 -3.44 8.18 1.73
N TYR A 73 -2.32 8.88 1.76
CA TYR A 73 -2.25 10.34 1.59
C TYR A 73 -1.35 10.63 0.41
N GLN A 74 -1.73 11.64 -0.37
CA GLN A 74 -0.86 12.14 -1.44
C GLN A 74 0.33 12.87 -0.81
N ASP A 75 1.54 12.56 -1.30
CA ASP A 75 2.77 13.27 -0.99
C ASP A 75 3.44 13.66 -2.31
N GLY A 76 3.67 14.95 -2.51
CA GLY A 76 4.15 15.50 -3.79
C GLY A 76 3.16 15.30 -4.94
N THR A 77 3.68 14.88 -6.10
CA THR A 77 2.93 14.70 -7.35
C THR A 77 3.00 13.24 -7.79
N PRO A 78 2.03 12.38 -7.41
CA PRO A 78 1.94 11.02 -7.90
C PRO A 78 1.58 10.99 -9.38
N ASP A 79 2.13 10.02 -10.10
CA ASP A 79 1.81 9.74 -11.50
C ASP A 79 0.76 8.63 -11.64
N GLY A 80 0.26 8.09 -10.52
CA GLY A 80 -0.75 7.03 -10.49
C GLY A 80 -0.30 5.77 -11.22
N ALA A 81 -0.96 5.44 -12.33
CA ALA A 81 -0.58 4.32 -13.20
C ALA A 81 0.01 4.78 -14.55
N ALA A 82 0.55 6.00 -14.63
CA ALA A 82 0.98 6.63 -15.88
C ALA A 82 1.78 5.67 -16.79
N ALA A 83 1.11 5.19 -17.83
CA ALA A 83 1.56 4.09 -18.68
C ALA A 83 2.86 4.37 -19.45
N ARG A 84 3.29 5.64 -19.53
CA ARG A 84 4.54 6.05 -20.20
C ARG A 84 5.79 5.81 -19.35
N HIS A 85 5.67 5.85 -18.02
CA HIS A 85 6.81 5.76 -17.11
C HIS A 85 6.72 4.55 -16.16
N ALA A 86 5.53 3.99 -15.97
CA ALA A 86 5.33 2.82 -15.15
C ALA A 86 5.86 1.54 -15.82
N SER A 87 6.54 0.72 -15.03
CA SER A 87 6.86 -0.66 -15.41
C SER A 87 5.57 -1.44 -15.71
N LYS A 88 5.61 -2.36 -16.67
CA LYS A 88 4.50 -3.30 -16.95
C LYS A 88 4.61 -4.61 -16.18
N VAL A 89 5.67 -4.78 -15.38
CA VAL A 89 5.91 -5.98 -14.59
C VAL A 89 5.69 -5.72 -13.11
N ILE A 90 5.03 -6.68 -12.44
CA ILE A 90 4.68 -6.64 -11.02
C ILE A 90 5.90 -6.64 -10.09
N ASN A 91 7.10 -6.97 -10.60
CA ASN A 91 8.35 -7.02 -9.82
C ASN A 91 9.14 -5.70 -9.83
N SER A 92 8.54 -4.60 -10.29
CA SER A 92 9.16 -3.27 -10.39
C SER A 92 8.24 -2.20 -9.79
N ALA A 93 8.66 -0.93 -9.79
CA ALA A 93 7.77 0.20 -9.48
C ALA A 93 6.82 0.43 -10.66
N TYR A 94 5.58 -0.04 -10.53
CA TYR A 94 4.58 -0.04 -11.61
C TYR A 94 3.34 0.82 -11.32
N ILE A 95 3.21 1.34 -10.10
CA ILE A 95 2.17 2.29 -9.67
C ILE A 95 2.74 3.20 -8.60
N ASP A 96 2.18 4.41 -8.49
CA ASP A 96 2.20 5.19 -7.27
C ASP A 96 1.01 4.79 -6.41
N GLY A 97 1.30 4.17 -5.28
CA GLY A 97 0.30 3.64 -4.38
C GLY A 97 0.75 2.37 -3.67
N ILE A 98 -0.22 1.53 -3.30
CA ILE A 98 0.00 0.30 -2.53
C ILE A 98 -0.50 -0.88 -3.35
N SER A 99 0.34 -1.93 -3.43
CA SER A 99 -0.04 -3.20 -4.04
C SER A 99 0.08 -4.33 -3.04
N LEU A 100 -0.98 -5.14 -2.94
CA LEU A 100 -0.96 -6.41 -2.22
C LEU A 100 -0.73 -7.56 -3.20
N THR A 101 0.27 -8.38 -2.90
CA THR A 101 0.68 -9.52 -3.72
C THR A 101 1.01 -10.72 -2.86
N HIS A 102 0.99 -11.93 -3.44
CA HIS A 102 1.33 -13.15 -2.73
C HIS A 102 2.13 -14.15 -3.58
N GLY A 103 2.73 -15.13 -2.90
CA GLY A 103 3.37 -16.28 -3.53
C GLY A 103 4.78 -16.02 -4.08
N ASN A 104 5.38 -17.10 -4.56
CA ASN A 104 6.61 -17.10 -5.33
C ASN A 104 6.44 -18.13 -6.47
N PRO A 105 6.22 -17.71 -7.73
CA PRO A 105 6.31 -16.35 -8.25
C PRO A 105 5.21 -15.41 -7.73
N ARG A 106 5.52 -14.10 -7.69
CA ARG A 106 4.65 -13.02 -7.20
C ARG A 106 3.39 -12.90 -8.06
N LYS A 107 2.21 -12.94 -7.42
CA LYS A 107 0.89 -12.75 -8.04
C LYS A 107 0.17 -11.56 -7.43
N HIS A 108 -0.56 -10.82 -8.26
CA HIS A 108 -1.37 -9.67 -7.85
C HIS A 108 -2.65 -10.10 -7.13
N ILE A 109 -3.05 -9.36 -6.10
CA ILE A 109 -4.36 -9.50 -5.44
C ILE A 109 -5.19 -8.24 -5.69
N TRP A 110 -4.69 -7.08 -5.25
CA TRP A 110 -5.32 -5.78 -5.48
C TRP A 110 -4.29 -4.66 -5.34
N SER A 111 -4.63 -3.48 -5.87
CA SER A 111 -3.85 -2.25 -5.70
C SER A 111 -4.76 -1.07 -5.36
N LEU A 112 -4.26 -0.17 -4.52
CA LEU A 112 -4.77 1.19 -4.36
C LEU A 112 -3.82 2.10 -5.12
N ILE A 113 -4.32 2.81 -6.12
CA ILE A 113 -3.55 3.70 -6.98
C ILE A 113 -3.95 5.13 -6.64
N SER A 114 -2.97 6.01 -6.44
CA SER A 114 -3.24 7.44 -6.23
C SER A 114 -3.70 8.09 -7.53
N GLY A 115 -4.61 9.06 -7.43
CA GLY A 115 -4.80 10.02 -8.51
C GLY A 115 -3.58 10.93 -8.65
N GLN A 116 -3.54 11.69 -9.75
CA GLN A 116 -2.49 12.69 -9.98
C GLN A 116 -2.53 13.84 -8.97
N SER A 117 -3.73 14.18 -8.52
CA SER A 117 -3.99 15.31 -7.64
C SER A 117 -5.12 15.02 -6.67
N ASP A 118 -5.02 15.58 -5.47
CA ASP A 118 -6.06 15.58 -4.44
C ASP A 118 -7.01 16.77 -4.59
N VAL A 119 -6.67 17.73 -5.47
CA VAL A 119 -7.60 18.74 -5.95
C VAL A 119 -8.40 18.24 -7.14
N ASN A 120 -9.64 18.73 -7.27
CA ASN A 120 -10.55 18.36 -8.35
C ASN A 120 -10.12 18.98 -9.69
N GLU A 121 -9.05 18.43 -10.26
CA GLU A 121 -8.57 18.78 -11.59
C GLU A 121 -8.94 17.66 -12.57
N ASN A 122 -9.46 18.05 -13.74
CA ASN A 122 -9.84 17.12 -14.80
C ASN A 122 -8.61 16.56 -15.53
N TYR A 123 -7.81 15.76 -14.84
CA TYR A 123 -6.75 14.95 -15.46
C TYR A 123 -7.17 13.48 -15.46
N CYS A 124 -6.92 12.80 -16.58
CA CYS A 124 -7.12 11.35 -16.64
C CYS A 124 -6.09 10.68 -15.72
N PRO A 125 -6.49 9.73 -14.85
CA PRO A 125 -5.57 8.95 -14.04
C PRO A 125 -4.67 8.01 -14.87
#